data_AF-A0A9D0YCK3-F1
#
_entry.id   AF-A0A9D0YCK3-F1
#
_cell.length_a   1.000
_cell.length_b   1.000
_cell.length_c   1.000
_cell.angle_alpha   90.00
_cell.angle_beta   90.00
_cell.angle_gamma   90.00
#
_symmetry.space_group_name_H-M   'P 1'
#
loop_
_entity.id
_entity.type
_entity.pdbx_description
1 polymer ?
#
loop_
_entity_poly.entity_id
_entity_poly.type
_entity_poly.pdbx_seq_one_letter_code
_entity_poly.pdbx_strand_id
1 'polypeptide(L)'
;MYSKTYTTVKKSGLHGKGLFACQSISEGTVIGRIKGKPARKDGAYVLWLTSHKGFRVVCRLKYINHSYTPNAVYCDNGEVVALSDIAPDEEITHHYGWG
;
A
#
# COMPACT_ATOMS: atom_id res chain seq x y z
N MET A 1 -7.01 -17.87 -11.82
CA MET A 1 -5.70 -17.27 -12.12
C MET A 1 -5.07 -16.80 -10.82
N TYR A 2 -4.00 -17.46 -10.37
CA TYR A 2 -3.27 -17.04 -9.16
C TYR A 2 -2.45 -15.79 -9.52
N SER A 3 -2.75 -14.67 -8.87
CA SER A 3 -2.08 -13.39 -9.14
C SER A 3 -0.59 -13.49 -8.84
N LYS A 4 0.25 -13.05 -9.79
CA LYS A 4 1.67 -12.78 -9.56
C LYS A 4 1.78 -11.93 -8.29
N THR A 5 2.38 -12.49 -7.25
CA THR A 5 2.46 -11.81 -5.95
C THR A 5 3.82 -11.14 -5.91
N TYR A 6 3.86 -9.83 -6.08
CA TYR A 6 5.07 -9.01 -5.97
C TYR A 6 5.50 -8.79 -4.52
N THR A 7 4.69 -9.18 -3.55
CA THR A 7 4.82 -8.71 -2.17
C THR A 7 4.77 -9.79 -1.11
N THR A 8 5.49 -9.57 -0.02
CA THR A 8 5.44 -10.37 1.19
C THR A 8 5.21 -9.48 2.41
N VAL A 9 4.83 -10.08 3.54
CA VAL A 9 4.56 -9.34 4.79
C VAL A 9 5.57 -9.80 5.82
N LYS A 10 6.32 -8.86 6.38
CA LYS A 10 7.37 -9.12 7.37
C LYS A 10 7.21 -8.14 8.54
N LYS A 11 8.00 -8.32 9.60
CA LYS A 11 8.14 -7.30 10.64
C LYS A 11 8.78 -6.06 10.02
N SER A 12 8.20 -4.90 10.24
CA SER A 12 8.72 -3.62 9.73
C SER A 12 9.73 -3.03 10.71
N GLY A 13 10.73 -2.33 10.18
CA GLY A 13 11.60 -1.46 10.97
C GLY A 13 10.94 -0.13 11.34
N LEU A 14 9.89 0.27 10.62
CA LEU A 14 9.11 1.49 10.85
C LEU A 14 8.04 1.28 11.93
N HIS A 15 7.11 0.36 11.68
CA HIS A 15 6.00 0.10 12.60
C HIS A 15 5.33 -1.25 12.34
N GLY A 16 5.17 -2.06 13.40
CA GLY A 16 4.39 -3.30 13.35
C GLY A 16 4.80 -4.26 12.23
N LYS A 17 3.89 -4.49 11.28
CA LYS A 17 4.12 -5.29 10.07
C LYS A 17 4.23 -4.37 8.86
N GLY A 18 5.14 -4.68 7.96
CA GLY A 18 5.33 -3.99 6.69
C GLY A 18 5.00 -4.87 5.50
N LEU A 19 4.70 -4.24 4.37
CA LEU A 19 4.61 -4.89 3.07
C LEU A 19 5.94 -4.69 2.34
N PHE A 20 6.54 -5.77 1.86
CA PHE A 20 7.86 -5.76 1.24
C PHE A 20 7.78 -6.33 -0.18
N ALA A 21 8.62 -5.85 -1.08
CA ALA A 21 8.79 -6.46 -2.40
C ALA A 21 9.48 -7.83 -2.26
N CYS A 22 9.01 -8.85 -2.97
CA CYS A 22 9.69 -10.17 -3.05
C CYS A 22 10.57 -10.33 -4.30
N GLN A 23 10.52 -9.35 -5.21
CA GLN A 23 11.29 -9.24 -6.43
C GLN A 23 11.38 -7.75 -6.80
N SER A 24 12.24 -7.39 -7.75
CA SER A 24 12.29 -6.01 -8.26
C SER A 24 10.94 -5.61 -8.86
N ILE A 25 10.50 -4.39 -8.55
CA ILE A 25 9.29 -3.78 -9.10
C ILE A 25 9.72 -2.48 -9.77
N SER A 26 9.44 -2.34 -11.06
CA SER A 26 9.77 -1.11 -11.78
C SER A 26 8.80 0.03 -11.43
N GLU A 27 9.27 1.26 -11.52
CA GLU A 27 8.44 2.47 -11.47
C GLU A 27 7.18 2.33 -12.36
N GLY A 28 6.04 2.82 -11.88
CA GLY A 28 4.76 2.76 -12.60
C GLY A 28 4.08 1.39 -12.57
N THR A 29 4.70 0.35 -12.00
CA THR A 29 4.06 -0.96 -11.88
C THR A 29 2.88 -0.91 -10.92
N VAL A 30 1.73 -1.46 -11.35
CA VAL A 30 0.60 -1.74 -10.46
C VAL A 30 0.96 -2.92 -9.55
N ILE A 31 1.29 -2.62 -8.30
CA ILE A 31 1.64 -3.59 -7.25
C ILE A 31 0.43 -4.44 -6.87
N GLY A 32 -0.75 -3.81 -6.87
CA GLY A 32 -2.02 -4.48 -6.63
C GLY A 32 -3.19 -3.51 -6.52
N ARG A 33 -4.38 -4.07 -6.27
CA ARG A 33 -5.60 -3.30 -6.05
C ARG A 33 -6.11 -3.54 -4.64
N ILE A 34 -6.44 -2.47 -3.92
CA ILE A 34 -7.00 -2.57 -2.58
C ILE A 34 -8.31 -3.34 -2.62
N LYS A 35 -8.45 -4.27 -1.67
CA LYS A 35 -9.71 -4.93 -1.34
C LYS A 35 -10.06 -4.53 0.07
N GLY A 36 -11.33 -4.23 0.30
CA GLY A 36 -11.78 -3.65 1.56
C GLY A 36 -13.28 -3.46 1.60
N LYS A 37 -13.71 -2.80 2.67
CA LYS A 37 -15.11 -2.47 2.93
C LYS A 37 -15.23 -0.97 3.11
N PRO A 38 -16.34 -0.33 2.69
CA PRO A 38 -16.61 1.06 3.02
C PRO A 38 -16.46 1.31 4.53
N ALA A 39 -15.83 2.41 4.88
CA ALA A 39 -15.66 2.87 6.26
C ALA A 39 -16.30 4.25 6.41
N ARG A 40 -17.01 4.44 7.53
CA ARG A 40 -17.65 5.72 7.90
C ARG A 40 -17.03 6.36 9.14
N LYS A 41 -16.02 5.71 9.72
CA LYS A 41 -15.31 6.12 10.94
C LYS A 41 -13.85 5.75 10.78
N ASP A 42 -12.99 6.54 11.41
CA ASP A 42 -11.57 6.25 11.51
C ASP A 42 -11.31 4.98 12.29
N GLY A 43 -10.16 4.36 12.00
CA GLY A 43 -9.68 3.19 12.68
C GLY A 43 -8.51 2.55 11.96
N ALA A 44 -8.02 1.44 12.53
CA ALA A 44 -6.92 0.69 11.94
C ALA A 44 -7.24 0.29 10.49
N TYR A 45 -6.30 0.57 9.59
CA TYR A 45 -6.34 0.22 8.17
C TYR A 45 -7.46 0.91 7.36
N VAL A 46 -8.04 2.00 7.88
CA VAL A 46 -8.94 2.86 7.13
C VAL A 46 -8.10 3.84 6.31
N LEU A 47 -8.27 3.81 5.00
CA LEU A 47 -7.76 4.82 4.08
C LEU A 47 -8.90 5.75 3.68
N TRP A 48 -8.66 7.05 3.73
CA TRP A 48 -9.58 8.05 3.18
C TRP A 48 -9.16 8.39 1.76
N LEU A 49 -9.91 7.88 0.79
CA LEU A 49 -9.71 8.18 -0.63
C LEU A 49 -10.26 9.56 -0.99
N THR A 50 -11.24 10.06 -0.24
CA THR A 50 -11.75 11.44 -0.27
C THR A 50 -12.27 11.81 1.12
N SER A 51 -12.64 13.07 1.34
CA SER A 51 -13.28 13.54 2.58
C SER A 51 -14.56 12.78 2.96
N HIS A 52 -15.18 12.06 2.02
CA HIS A 52 -16.43 11.32 2.23
C HIS A 52 -16.30 9.82 1.93
N LYS A 53 -15.16 9.35 1.44
CA LYS A 53 -14.96 7.98 0.98
C LYS A 53 -13.84 7.29 1.77
N GLY A 54 -14.22 6.77 2.93
CA GLY A 54 -13.37 5.89 3.73
C GLY A 54 -13.43 4.45 3.23
N PHE A 55 -12.29 3.75 3.25
CA PHE A 55 -12.18 2.36 2.84
C PHE A 55 -11.27 1.60 3.80
N ARG A 56 -11.83 0.63 4.53
CA ARG A 56 -11.04 -0.25 5.39
C ARG A 56 -10.42 -1.36 4.56
N VAL A 57 -9.11 -1.32 4.39
CA VAL A 57 -8.36 -2.30 3.62
C VAL A 57 -8.29 -3.63 4.37
N VAL A 58 -8.69 -4.71 3.71
CA VAL A 58 -8.70 -6.07 4.29
C VAL A 58 -7.65 -6.99 3.66
N CYS A 59 -7.11 -6.65 2.49
CA CYS A 59 -6.00 -7.36 1.87
C CYS A 59 -4.64 -7.00 2.50
N ARG A 60 -3.59 -7.70 2.06
CA ARG A 60 -2.20 -7.50 2.54
C ARG A 60 -1.69 -6.06 2.37
N LEU A 61 -2.22 -5.32 1.40
CA LEU A 61 -1.90 -3.91 1.16
C LEU A 61 -2.22 -3.00 2.36
N LYS A 62 -2.94 -3.48 3.38
CA LYS A 62 -3.13 -2.76 4.65
C LYS A 62 -1.84 -2.60 5.49
N TYR A 63 -0.79 -3.36 5.16
CA TYR A 63 0.50 -3.32 5.84
C TYR A 63 1.51 -2.38 5.16
N ILE A 64 1.08 -1.58 4.17
CA ILE A 64 1.91 -0.50 3.63
C ILE A 64 1.99 0.58 4.71
N ASN A 65 3.20 0.81 5.21
CA ASN A 65 3.47 1.81 6.24
C ASN A 65 3.64 3.20 5.63
N HIS A 66 3.64 4.20 6.50
CA HIS A 66 3.92 5.56 6.10
C HIS A 66 5.42 5.88 6.05
N SER A 67 5.80 6.65 5.03
CA SER A 67 7.09 7.32 4.92
C SER A 67 6.89 8.74 4.35
N TYR A 68 7.75 9.68 4.75
CA TYR A 68 7.87 11.01 4.12
C TYR A 68 8.58 10.97 2.77
N THR A 69 9.31 9.89 2.49
CA THR A 69 9.94 9.59 1.19
C THR A 69 9.38 8.26 0.68
N PRO A 70 8.11 8.25 0.22
CA PRO A 70 7.44 7.01 -0.18
C PRO A 70 7.95 6.48 -1.52
N ASN A 71 7.79 5.18 -1.73
CA ASN A 71 8.06 4.50 -3.00
C ASN A 71 6.79 3.95 -3.67
N ALA A 72 5.61 4.17 -3.08
CA ALA A 72 4.32 3.81 -3.67
C ALA A 72 3.20 4.82 -3.31
N VAL A 73 2.14 4.81 -4.12
CA VAL A 73 0.95 5.65 -3.96
C VAL A 73 -0.34 4.83 -4.06
N TYR A 74 -1.36 5.22 -3.29
CA TYR A 74 -2.73 4.76 -3.49
C TYR A 74 -3.44 5.69 -4.50
N CYS A 75 -3.91 5.13 -5.60
CA CYS A 75 -4.67 5.86 -6.61
C CYS A 75 -6.18 5.84 -6.29
N ASP A 76 -6.94 6.83 -6.79
CA ASP A 76 -8.39 6.96 -6.58
C ASP A 76 -9.20 5.75 -7.07
N ASN A 77 -8.69 5.09 -8.11
CA ASN A 77 -9.28 3.87 -8.66
C ASN A 77 -9.05 2.64 -7.75
N GLY A 78 -8.31 2.78 -6.65
CA GLY A 78 -7.97 1.73 -5.70
C GLY A 78 -6.72 0.92 -6.05
N GLU A 79 -5.95 1.32 -7.06
CA GLU A 79 -4.66 0.72 -7.35
C GLU A 79 -3.57 1.24 -6.40
N VAL A 80 -2.55 0.42 -6.21
CA VAL A 80 -1.29 0.81 -5.59
C VAL A 80 -0.22 0.73 -6.66
N VAL A 81 0.42 1.86 -6.93
CA VAL A 81 1.41 2.01 -7.99
C VAL A 81 2.76 2.38 -7.40
N ALA A 82 3.83 1.79 -7.93
CA ALA A 82 5.20 2.15 -7.58
C ALA A 82 5.55 3.55 -8.10
N LEU A 83 6.06 4.42 -7.23
CA LEU A 83 6.53 5.78 -7.57
C LEU A 83 7.97 5.82 -8.05
N SER A 84 8.73 4.76 -7.78
CA SER A 84 10.11 4.56 -8.21
C SER A 84 10.36 3.06 -8.39
N ASP A 85 11.54 2.70 -8.87
CA ASP A 85 12.01 1.31 -8.75
C ASP A 85 12.08 0.91 -7.27
N ILE A 86 11.65 -0.32 -6.97
CA ILE A 86 11.64 -0.93 -5.63
C ILE A 86 12.45 -2.21 -5.70
N ALA A 87 13.49 -2.29 -4.88
CA ALA A 87 14.39 -3.44 -4.84
C ALA A 87 13.74 -4.65 -4.14
N PRO A 88 14.21 -5.89 -4.40
CA PRO A 88 13.83 -7.04 -3.58
C PRO A 88 14.08 -6.76 -2.09
N ASP A 89 13.14 -7.16 -1.26
CA ASP A 89 13.15 -6.95 0.20
C ASP A 89 13.08 -5.50 0.68
N GLU A 90 12.86 -4.54 -0.21
CA GLU A 90 12.56 -3.15 0.18
C GLU A 90 11.12 -3.03 0.71
N GLU A 91 10.94 -2.21 1.76
CA GLU A 91 9.62 -1.93 2.32
C GLU A 91 8.84 -0.97 1.42
N ILE A 92 7.62 -1.37 1.06
CA ILE A 92 6.71 -0.55 0.27
C ILE A 92 5.99 0.39 1.24
N THR A 93 6.14 1.68 1.00
CA THR A 93 5.61 2.75 1.86
C THR A 93 4.86 3.79 1.05
N HIS A 94 3.97 4.53 1.71
CA HIS A 94 3.24 5.63 1.09
C HIS A 94 3.21 6.88 1.98
N HIS A 95 2.89 8.03 1.42
CA HIS A 95 2.67 9.23 2.21
C HIS A 95 1.23 9.25 2.77
N TYR A 96 1.07 9.46 4.08
CA TYR A 96 -0.22 9.74 4.72
C TYR A 96 -0.58 11.20 4.42
N GLY A 97 -1.27 11.45 3.31
CA GLY A 97 -1.77 12.79 2.98
C GLY A 97 -2.02 12.97 1.49
N TRP A 98 -3.00 13.82 1.19
CA TRP A 98 -3.17 14.39 -0.14
C TRP A 98 -1.97 15.28 -0.44
N GLY A 99 -1.32 15.06 -1.58
CA GLY A 99 -0.61 16.13 -2.28
C GLY A 99 -1.61 16.91 -3.12
#